data_AF-A0A3N5QBG8-F1
#
_entry.id   AF-A0A3N5QBG8-F1
#
_cell.length_a   1.000
_cell.length_b   1.000
_cell.length_c   1.000
_cell.angle_alpha   90.00
_cell.angle_beta   90.00
_cell.angle_gamma   90.00
#
_symmetry.space_group_name_H-M   'P 1'
#
loop_
_entity.id
_entity.type
_entity.pdbx_description
1 polymer ?
#
loop_
_entity_poly.entity_id
_entity_poly.type
_entity_poly.pdbx_seq_one_letter_code
_entity_poly.pdbx_strand_id
1 'polypeptide(L)'
;MDYLYIPYTVQAWKDGVCLFEADCELKIDYDLPDGRKGPVDWDVTEFHFDGPKPGENKARIYTKINRHEPLFNVLYKDLDRDFIDARVCEALADDERIDWYALAAND
;
A
#
# COMPACT_ATOMS: atom_id res chain seq x y z
N MET A 1 9.74 -13.19 -3.72
CA MET A 1 9.20 -11.84 -3.51
C MET A 1 8.21 -11.98 -2.38
N ASP A 2 8.54 -11.38 -1.25
CA ASP A 2 7.68 -11.39 -0.08
C ASP A 2 6.66 -10.27 -0.21
N TYR A 3 5.60 -10.31 0.59
CA TYR A 3 4.58 -9.28 0.59
C TYR A 3 4.05 -9.01 1.99
N LEU A 4 3.45 -7.83 2.15
CA LEU A 4 2.71 -7.43 3.34
C LEU A 4 1.49 -6.59 2.94
N TYR A 5 0.56 -6.42 3.88
CA TYR A 5 -0.62 -5.58 3.70
C TYR A 5 -0.54 -4.34 4.59
N ILE A 6 -0.82 -3.16 4.04
CA ILE A 6 -0.87 -1.91 4.78
C ILE A 6 -2.26 -1.28 4.65
N PRO A 7 -2.93 -0.89 5.75
CA PRO A 7 -4.15 -0.10 5.68
C PRO A 7 -3.86 1.29 5.12
N TYR A 8 -4.66 1.73 4.16
CA TYR A 8 -4.44 2.98 3.44
C TYR A 8 -5.75 3.61 2.99
N THR A 9 -5.82 4.95 3.02
CA THR A 9 -6.92 5.70 2.42
C THR A 9 -6.49 6.16 1.03
N VAL A 10 -6.99 5.47 0.00
CA VAL A 10 -6.65 5.81 -1.38
C VAL A 10 -7.49 6.97 -1.88
N GLN A 11 -6.86 7.87 -2.63
CA GLN A 11 -7.51 9.03 -3.24
C GLN A 11 -7.29 9.03 -4.74
N ALA A 12 -8.24 9.60 -5.49
CA ALA A 12 -8.05 9.92 -6.90
C ALA A 12 -8.35 11.39 -7.15
N TRP A 13 -7.39 12.09 -7.73
CA TRP A 13 -7.45 13.53 -7.97
C TRP A 13 -7.52 13.86 -9.46
N LYS A 14 -8.21 14.96 -9.77
CA LYS A 14 -8.23 15.59 -11.08
C LYS A 14 -8.29 17.11 -10.92
N ASP A 15 -7.36 17.81 -11.58
CA ASP A 15 -7.31 19.28 -11.62
C ASP A 15 -7.40 19.93 -10.22
N GLY A 16 -6.77 19.32 -9.21
CA GLY A 16 -6.77 19.78 -7.82
C GLY A 16 -8.03 19.46 -7.02
N VAL A 17 -8.96 18.65 -7.57
CA VAL A 17 -10.18 18.20 -6.89
C VAL A 17 -10.08 16.71 -6.59
N CYS A 18 -10.33 16.33 -5.33
CA CYS A 18 -10.48 14.93 -4.93
C CYS A 18 -11.83 14.41 -5.44
N LEU A 19 -11.79 13.43 -6.34
CA LEU A 19 -12.97 12.83 -6.95
C LEU A 19 -13.45 11.57 -6.22
N PHE A 20 -12.53 10.90 -5.53
CA PHE A 20 -12.77 9.64 -4.85
C PHE A 20 -11.80 9.51 -3.67
N GLU A 21 -12.33 9.04 -2.55
CA GLU A 21 -11.56 8.68 -1.37
C GLU A 21 -12.20 7.41 -0.78
N ALA A 22 -11.38 6.41 -0.45
CA ALA A 22 -11.85 5.20 0.20
C ALA A 22 -10.74 4.50 0.99
N ASP A 23 -11.11 3.91 2.11
CA ASP A 23 -10.22 3.03 2.87
C ASP A 23 -10.09 1.68 2.17
N CYS A 24 -8.85 1.17 2.15
CA CYS A 24 -8.48 -0.09 1.52
C CYS A 24 -7.25 -0.69 2.23
N GLU A 25 -6.87 -1.90 1.84
CA GLU A 25 -5.56 -2.47 2.14
C GLU A 25 -4.71 -2.48 0.86
N LEU A 26 -3.48 -1.98 0.93
CA LEU A 26 -2.51 -2.11 -0.14
C LEU A 26 -1.78 -3.44 0.04
N LYS A 27 -1.74 -4.25 -1.01
CA LYS A 27 -0.76 -5.34 -1.10
C LYS A 27 0.54 -4.76 -1.61
N ILE A 28 1.60 -4.92 -0.84
CA ILE A 28 2.94 -4.42 -1.15
C ILE A 28 3.86 -5.62 -1.31
N ASP A 29 4.40 -5.79 -2.50
CA ASP A 29 5.49 -6.73 -2.74
C ASP A 29 6.80 -6.03 -2.39
N TYR A 30 7.71 -6.72 -1.71
CA TYR A 30 9.01 -6.16 -1.32
C TYR A 30 10.16 -7.14 -1.49
N ASP A 31 11.36 -6.57 -1.56
CA ASP A 31 12.64 -7.25 -1.54
C ASP A 31 13.66 -6.50 -0.68
N LEU A 32 14.65 -7.23 -0.18
CA LEU A 32 15.74 -6.72 0.66
C LEU A 32 17.07 -7.00 -0.05
N PRO A 33 17.41 -6.27 -1.13
CA PRO A 33 18.56 -6.58 -1.98
C PRO A 33 19.89 -6.58 -1.22
N ASP A 34 20.01 -5.69 -0.23
CA ASP A 34 21.18 -5.53 0.64
C ASP A 34 20.99 -6.20 2.02
N GLY A 35 19.96 -7.05 2.14
CA GLY A 35 19.55 -7.67 3.39
C GLY A 35 18.95 -6.69 4.39
N ARG A 36 18.96 -7.07 5.68
CA ARG A 36 18.20 -6.39 6.75
C ARG A 36 18.59 -4.93 7.01
N LYS A 37 19.75 -4.47 6.54
CA LYS A 37 20.33 -3.16 6.89
C LYS A 37 20.30 -2.14 5.75
N GLY A 38 19.94 -2.57 4.55
CA GLY A 38 19.87 -1.69 3.40
C GLY A 38 18.44 -1.24 3.10
N PRO A 39 18.25 -0.46 2.03
CA PRO A 39 16.95 0.02 1.62
C PRO A 39 15.98 -1.13 1.32
N VAL A 40 14.71 -0.90 1.61
CA VAL A 40 13.62 -1.81 1.24
C VAL A 40 13.17 -1.43 -0.16
N ASP A 41 13.31 -2.35 -1.12
CA ASP A 41 12.67 -2.19 -2.42
C ASP A 41 11.22 -2.67 -2.30
N TRP A 42 10.26 -1.81 -2.60
CA TRP A 42 8.84 -2.15 -2.45
C TRP A 42 7.99 -1.53 -3.54
N ASP A 43 6.89 -2.19 -3.87
CA ASP A 43 5.90 -1.64 -4.78
C ASP A 43 4.48 -2.15 -4.49
N VAL A 44 3.49 -1.29 -4.70
CA VAL A 44 2.07 -1.67 -4.55
C VAL A 44 1.68 -2.54 -5.74
N THR A 45 1.12 -3.71 -5.48
CA THR A 45 0.71 -4.67 -6.51
C THR A 45 -0.80 -4.80 -6.66
N GLU A 46 -1.55 -4.62 -5.57
CA GLU A 46 -3.01 -4.74 -5.54
C GLU A 46 -3.61 -3.74 -4.53
N PHE A 47 -4.81 -3.22 -4.84
CA PHE A 47 -5.66 -2.49 -3.88
C PHE A 47 -6.82 -3.39 -3.47
N HIS A 48 -7.02 -3.61 -2.18
CA HIS A 48 -8.02 -4.51 -1.63
C HIS A 48 -9.11 -3.71 -0.91
N PHE A 49 -10.34 -3.82 -1.39
CA PHE A 49 -11.49 -3.14 -0.81
C PHE A 49 -12.44 -4.15 -0.19
N ASP A 50 -12.86 -3.85 1.03
CA ASP A 50 -13.85 -4.63 1.74
C ASP A 50 -14.90 -3.70 2.35
N GLY A 51 -16.17 -4.01 2.17
CA GLY A 51 -17.24 -3.13 2.61
C GLY A 51 -18.63 -3.75 2.54
N PRO A 52 -19.64 -3.09 3.11
CA PRO A 52 -21.02 -3.57 3.05
C PRO A 52 -21.53 -3.61 1.60
N LYS A 53 -22.21 -4.69 1.24
CA LYS A 53 -22.88 -4.79 -0.06
C LYS A 53 -24.12 -3.89 -0.09
N PRO A 54 -24.24 -2.96 -1.04
CA PRO A 54 -25.42 -2.12 -1.16
C PRO A 54 -26.69 -2.97 -1.36
N GLY A 55 -27.72 -2.72 -0.57
CA GLY A 55 -29.03 -3.37 -0.72
C GLY A 55 -29.15 -4.78 -0.11
N GLU A 56 -28.09 -5.35 0.45
CA GLU A 56 -28.13 -6.66 1.12
C GLU A 56 -27.71 -6.55 2.58
N ASN A 57 -28.68 -6.76 3.50
CA ASN A 57 -28.40 -6.72 4.94
C ASN A 57 -27.38 -7.83 5.31
N LYS A 58 -26.22 -7.39 5.81
CA LYS A 58 -25.10 -8.20 6.33
C LYS A 58 -24.16 -8.85 5.31
N ALA A 59 -24.38 -8.70 4.01
CA ALA A 59 -23.40 -9.15 3.03
C ALA A 59 -22.22 -8.17 2.94
N ARG A 60 -20.98 -8.68 2.92
CA ARG A 60 -19.78 -7.88 2.61
C ARG A 60 -19.34 -8.19 1.18
N ILE A 61 -18.88 -7.17 0.46
CA ILE A 61 -18.17 -7.33 -0.80
C ILE A 61 -16.69 -7.21 -0.51
N TYR A 62 -15.95 -8.22 -0.92
CA TYR A 62 -14.51 -8.15 -1.06
C TYR A 62 -14.17 -8.06 -2.54
N THR A 63 -13.42 -7.04 -2.92
CA THR A 63 -12.92 -6.88 -4.29
C THR A 63 -11.49 -6.39 -4.27
N LYS A 64 -10.81 -6.54 -5.40
CA LYS A 64 -9.45 -6.06 -5.56
C LYS A 64 -9.25 -5.44 -6.93
N ILE A 65 -8.30 -4.51 -6.99
CA ILE A 65 -7.85 -3.87 -8.22
C ILE A 65 -6.37 -4.22 -8.43
N ASN A 66 -6.07 -4.86 -9.55
CA ASN A 66 -4.76 -5.37 -9.92
C ASN A 66 -4.14 -4.49 -11.02
N ARG A 67 -2.82 -4.56 -11.20
CA ARG A 67 -2.05 -3.71 -12.16
C ARG A 67 -2.54 -3.65 -13.60
N HIS A 68 -3.17 -4.72 -14.09
CA HIS A 68 -3.67 -4.78 -15.47
C HIS A 68 -4.99 -4.02 -15.65
N GLU A 69 -5.64 -3.62 -14.56
CA GLU A 69 -6.92 -2.91 -14.58
C GLU A 69 -6.69 -1.40 -14.71
N PRO A 70 -7.40 -0.69 -15.60
CA PRO A 70 -7.18 0.74 -15.83
C PRO A 70 -7.28 1.61 -14.57
N LEU A 71 -8.17 1.23 -13.64
CA LEU A 71 -8.36 1.94 -12.39
C LEU A 71 -7.12 1.87 -11.48
N PHE A 72 -6.29 0.83 -11.60
CA PHE A 72 -5.05 0.73 -10.85
C PHE A 72 -4.16 1.94 -11.09
N ASN A 73 -3.92 2.30 -12.36
CA ASN A 73 -3.05 3.43 -12.70
C ASN A 73 -3.58 4.77 -12.19
N VAL A 74 -4.90 4.91 -12.09
CA VAL A 74 -5.54 6.13 -11.58
C VAL A 74 -5.35 6.25 -10.07
N LEU A 75 -5.39 5.15 -9.33
CA LEU A 75 -5.15 5.14 -7.88
C LEU A 75 -3.66 5.22 -7.55
N TYR A 76 -2.84 4.50 -8.31
CA TYR A 76 -1.41 4.36 -8.10
C TYR A 76 -0.63 5.67 -8.31
N LYS A 77 -1.07 6.53 -9.24
CA LYS A 77 -0.42 7.82 -9.53
C LYS A 77 -0.47 8.80 -8.36
N ASP A 78 -1.49 8.69 -7.50
CA ASP A 78 -1.79 9.64 -6.42
C ASP A 78 -1.43 9.05 -5.03
N LEU A 79 -0.62 7.99 -5.00
CA LEU A 79 -0.14 7.39 -3.75
C LEU A 79 0.84 8.33 -3.03
N ASP A 80 0.65 8.48 -1.72
CA ASP A 80 1.63 9.09 -0.83
C ASP A 80 2.75 8.09 -0.57
N ARG A 81 3.81 8.19 -1.37
CA ARG A 81 4.96 7.27 -1.32
C ARG A 81 5.73 7.37 -0.01
N ASP A 82 5.86 8.56 0.55
CA ASP A 82 6.63 8.79 1.77
C ASP A 82 5.89 8.18 2.97
N PHE A 83 4.57 8.35 3.02
CA PHE A 83 3.74 7.68 4.02
C PHE A 83 3.84 6.16 3.90
N ILE A 84 3.70 5.62 2.69
CA ILE A 84 3.75 4.17 2.47
C ILE A 84 5.12 3.61 2.83
N ASP A 85 6.21 4.29 2.44
CA ASP A 85 7.58 3.88 2.77
C ASP A 85 7.79 3.77 4.28
N ALA A 86 7.36 4.79 5.03
CA ALA A 86 7.43 4.78 6.49
C ALA A 86 6.64 3.61 7.08
N ARG A 87 5.42 3.36 6.59
CA ARG A 87 4.59 2.24 7.07
C ARG A 87 5.16 0.86 6.70
N VAL A 88 5.73 0.72 5.50
CA VAL A 88 6.40 -0.53 5.06
C VAL A 88 7.55 -0.83 5.99
N CYS A 89 8.42 0.15 6.19
CA CYS A 89 9.58 -0.05 7.03
C CYS A 89 9.14 -0.36 8.48
N GLU A 90 8.13 0.34 9.02
CA GLU A 90 7.66 0.14 10.40
C GLU A 90 7.17 -1.30 10.59
N ALA A 91 6.31 -1.77 9.67
CA ALA A 91 5.78 -3.13 9.70
C ALA A 91 6.89 -4.18 9.59
N LEU A 92 7.89 -3.95 8.72
CA LEU A 92 9.02 -4.87 8.58
C LEU A 92 9.96 -4.86 9.78
N ALA A 93 10.13 -3.73 10.46
CA ALA A 93 10.94 -3.63 11.67
C ALA A 93 10.25 -4.31 12.85
N ASP A 94 8.93 -4.13 13.00
CA ASP A 94 8.12 -4.80 14.02
C ASP A 94 8.14 -6.33 13.86
N ASP A 95 8.18 -6.82 12.61
CA ASP A 95 8.34 -8.23 12.28
C ASP A 95 9.81 -8.73 12.34
N GLU A 96 10.74 -7.89 12.84
CA GLU A 96 12.18 -8.16 12.92
C GLU A 96 12.82 -8.54 11.57
N ARG A 97 12.26 -8.07 10.45
CA ARG A 97 12.77 -8.31 9.08
C ARG A 97 13.81 -7.30 8.62
N ILE A 98 13.82 -6.10 9.17
CA ILE A 98 14.83 -5.07 8.90
C ILE A 98 15.34 -4.44 10.21
N ASP A 99 16.51 -3.81 10.16
CA ASP A 99 17.12 -3.12 11.29
C ASP A 99 16.89 -1.60 11.15
N TRP A 100 15.86 -1.08 11.83
CA TRP A 100 15.36 0.31 11.73
C TRP A 100 16.44 1.40 11.82
N TYR A 101 17.44 1.22 12.68
CA TYR A 101 18.50 2.21 12.94
C TYR A 101 19.56 2.32 11.83
N ALA A 102 19.61 1.40 10.87
CA ALA A 102 20.56 1.48 9.76
C ALA A 102 20.07 2.38 8.61
N LEU A 103 18.74 2.52 8.45
CA LEU A 103 18.12 3.30 7.37
C LEU A 103 18.24 4.81 7.61
N ALA A 104 18.07 5.27 8.85
CA ALA A 104 18.16 6.70 9.22
C ALA A 104 19.58 7.28 9.19
N ALA A 105 20.62 6.44 9.02
CA ALA A 105 22.02 6.86 9.06
C ALA A 105 22.63 7.14 7.68
N ASN A 106 21.87 6.94 6.60
CA ASN A 106 22.31 7.11 5.21
C ASN A 106 21.71 8.34 4.50
N ASP A 107 21.02 9.22 5.23
CA ASP A 107 20.61 10.57 4.77
C ASP A 107 21.66 11.64 5.11
#